data_AF-A0A2N0ZDZ3-F1
#
_entry.id   AF-A0A2N0ZDZ3-F1
#
_cell.length_a   1.000
_cell.length_b   1.000
_cell.length_c   1.000
_cell.angle_alpha   90.00
_cell.angle_beta   90.00
_cell.angle_gamma   90.00
#
_symmetry.space_group_name_H-M   'P 1'
#
loop_
_entity.id
_entity.type
_entity.pdbx_description
1 polymer ?
#
loop_
_entity_poly.entity_id
_entity_poly.type
_entity_poly.pdbx_seq_one_letter_code
_entity_poly.pdbx_strand_id
1 'polypeptide(L)'
;MNKINTISNDLNDWIITALKTGASPLAIASGLIKKGFDPKFAYETLFEIVGSGNVKSVRSSYQYEKVPLLKEQNMIHTSDQTVYIRSKIVKPVIIQMENVLTDEECDLLIEWAGERLQPSTVIDANSGAEKAAAGRTSKGMYFNLRENQVISRIEKRIAEITSYPVENGEGLQVLKYKVGEEYKAHFDFFPEKKVNQTKGGQRVATMLLYLNNVESGGETIFPKTNLTVVPKKGSAVFFHYGNSLGEVDRMSLHSSIPVKAGEKWVATKWIRQKNIYQL
;
A
#
# COMPACT_ATOMS: atom_id res chain seq x y z
N MET A 1 17.46 -22.97 15.11
CA MET A 1 18.60 -22.05 15.31
C MET A 1 18.11 -20.87 16.11
N ASN A 2 18.81 -20.47 17.16
CA ASN A 2 18.47 -19.28 17.94
C ASN A 2 18.71 -18.04 17.07
N LYS A 3 17.69 -17.20 16.90
CA LYS A 3 17.80 -15.96 16.15
C LYS A 3 18.50 -14.89 16.99
N ILE A 4 19.23 -14.00 16.33
CA ILE A 4 19.99 -12.93 16.99
C ILE A 4 19.04 -11.79 17.36
N ASN A 5 19.03 -11.44 18.65
CA ASN A 5 18.14 -10.41 19.24
C ASN A 5 18.91 -9.28 19.94
N THR A 6 20.20 -9.10 19.60
CA THR A 6 21.06 -8.06 20.16
C THR A 6 21.94 -7.49 19.05
N ILE A 7 22.17 -6.18 19.05
CA ILE A 7 23.07 -5.50 18.12
C ILE A 7 24.32 -5.05 18.89
N SER A 8 25.50 -5.30 18.32
CA SER A 8 26.77 -4.76 18.84
C SER A 8 26.89 -3.27 18.53
N ASN A 9 27.63 -2.52 19.37
CA ASN A 9 27.86 -1.09 19.17
C ASN A 9 28.42 -0.76 17.77
N ASP A 10 29.41 -1.50 17.28
CA ASP A 10 30.01 -1.26 15.96
C ASP A 10 29.00 -1.41 14.80
N LEU A 11 28.09 -2.37 14.93
CA LEU A 11 27.02 -2.58 13.95
C LEU A 11 25.96 -1.47 14.06
N ASN A 12 25.66 -1.02 15.27
CA ASN A 12 24.77 0.12 15.50
C ASN A 12 25.34 1.40 14.85
N ASP A 13 26.63 1.67 15.03
CA ASP A 13 27.31 2.83 14.46
C ASP A 13 27.38 2.76 12.93
N TRP A 14 27.62 1.56 12.39
CA TRP A 14 27.55 1.33 10.94
C TRP A 14 26.14 1.56 10.40
N ILE A 15 25.09 1.06 11.07
CA ILE A 15 23.69 1.27 10.69
C ILE A 15 23.36 2.77 10.68
N ILE A 16 23.73 3.50 11.74
CA ILE A 16 23.52 4.95 11.85
C ILE A 16 24.21 5.68 10.70
N THR A 17 25.46 5.30 10.39
CA THR A 17 26.23 5.89 9.29
C THR A 17 25.58 5.61 7.94
N ALA A 18 25.22 4.35 7.68
CA ALA A 18 24.56 3.93 6.45
C ALA A 18 23.24 4.70 6.23
N LEU A 19 22.43 4.85 7.28
CA LEU A 19 21.20 5.63 7.27
C LEU A 19 21.46 7.12 6.98
N LYS A 20 22.49 7.72 7.60
CA LYS A 20 22.91 9.11 7.32
C LYS A 20 23.36 9.31 5.87
N THR A 21 23.97 8.29 5.27
CA THR A 21 24.39 8.30 3.85
C THR A 21 23.26 7.91 2.87
N GLY A 22 22.03 7.76 3.34
CA GLY A 22 20.84 7.55 2.50
C GLY A 22 20.49 6.09 2.22
N ALA A 23 21.11 5.12 2.91
CA ALA A 23 20.73 3.73 2.80
C ALA A 23 19.28 3.52 3.27
N SER A 24 18.54 2.66 2.57
CA SER A 24 17.15 2.34 2.93
C SER A 24 17.11 1.56 4.25
N PRO A 25 16.34 2.00 5.26
CA PRO A 25 16.13 1.22 6.48
C PRO A 25 15.63 -0.20 6.17
N LEU A 26 14.74 -0.35 5.19
CA LEU A 26 14.23 -1.67 4.81
C LEU A 26 15.31 -2.57 4.19
N ALA A 27 16.25 -1.99 3.45
CA ALA A 27 17.36 -2.75 2.89
C ALA A 27 18.31 -3.22 3.99
N ILE A 28 18.55 -2.38 5.00
CA ILE A 28 19.34 -2.74 6.18
C ILE A 28 18.63 -3.83 6.99
N ALA A 29 17.33 -3.71 7.29
CA ALA A 29 16.55 -4.75 7.96
C ALA A 29 16.62 -6.09 7.20
N SER A 30 16.43 -6.04 5.88
CA SER A 30 16.50 -7.23 5.04
C SER A 30 17.89 -7.88 5.07
N GLY A 31 18.95 -7.07 5.14
CA GLY A 31 20.33 -7.52 5.32
C GLY A 31 20.55 -8.21 6.66
N LEU A 32 20.05 -7.62 7.75
CA LEU A 32 20.12 -8.20 9.10
C LEU A 32 19.37 -9.54 9.16
N ILE A 33 18.16 -9.60 8.61
CA ILE A 33 17.37 -10.84 8.59
C ILE A 33 18.10 -11.94 7.81
N LYS A 34 18.71 -11.61 6.65
CA LYS A 34 19.54 -12.55 5.89
C LYS A 34 20.78 -13.04 6.68
N LYS A 35 21.24 -12.26 7.64
CA LYS A 35 22.35 -12.60 8.54
C LYS A 35 21.91 -13.32 9.82
N GLY A 36 20.63 -13.67 9.95
CA GLY A 36 20.11 -14.48 11.06
C GLY A 36 19.51 -13.71 12.23
N PHE A 37 19.32 -12.39 12.09
CA PHE A 37 18.60 -11.59 13.08
C PHE A 37 17.10 -11.89 13.05
N ASP A 38 16.44 -11.79 14.21
CA ASP A 38 14.99 -11.90 14.24
C ASP A 38 14.32 -10.75 13.46
N PRO A 39 13.33 -11.03 12.59
CA PRO A 39 12.68 -9.99 11.81
C PRO A 39 12.05 -8.88 12.65
N LYS A 40 11.38 -9.22 13.76
CA LYS A 40 10.75 -8.22 14.61
C LYS A 40 11.82 -7.33 15.23
N PHE A 41 12.87 -7.93 15.78
CA PHE A 41 14.02 -7.21 16.33
C PHE A 41 14.69 -6.30 15.30
N ALA A 42 15.00 -6.80 14.10
CA ALA A 42 15.66 -6.03 13.05
C ALA A 42 14.84 -4.81 12.59
N TYR A 43 13.51 -4.94 12.53
CA TYR A 43 12.64 -3.80 12.24
C TYR A 43 12.56 -2.83 13.41
N GLU A 44 12.30 -3.30 14.63
CA GLU A 44 12.20 -2.46 15.84
C GLU A 44 13.47 -1.65 16.08
N THR A 45 14.66 -2.26 15.99
CA THR A 45 15.93 -1.54 16.16
C THR A 45 16.09 -0.43 15.13
N LEU A 46 15.73 -0.66 13.86
CA LEU A 46 15.81 0.40 12.85
C LEU A 46 14.75 1.49 13.06
N PHE A 47 13.57 1.14 13.57
CA PHE A 47 12.57 2.13 13.97
C PHE A 47 13.06 3.01 15.11
N GLU A 48 13.72 2.43 16.12
CA GLU A 48 14.31 3.18 17.24
C GLU A 48 15.46 4.07 16.80
N ILE A 49 16.38 3.57 15.95
CA ILE A 49 17.52 4.35 15.45
C ILE A 49 17.05 5.53 14.58
N VAL A 50 16.04 5.31 13.73
CA VAL A 50 15.45 6.37 12.90
C VAL A 50 14.60 7.33 13.75
N GLY A 51 13.89 6.82 14.76
CA GLY A 51 12.98 7.58 15.62
C GLY A 51 13.68 8.40 16.72
N SER A 52 14.86 7.99 17.16
CA SER A 52 15.64 8.64 18.24
C SER A 52 16.29 9.98 17.85
N GLY A 53 16.15 10.43 16.59
CA GLY A 53 16.64 11.74 16.13
C GLY A 53 18.17 11.87 15.98
N ASN A 54 18.95 10.83 16.31
CA ASN A 54 20.41 10.79 16.18
C ASN A 54 20.92 10.68 14.72
N VAL A 55 20.03 10.31 13.81
CA VAL A 55 20.19 10.50 12.37
C VAL A 55 19.34 11.71 12.03
N LYS A 56 19.95 12.81 11.58
CA LYS A 56 19.24 13.78 10.74
C LYS A 56 18.84 12.99 9.50
N SER A 57 17.68 12.34 9.54
CA SER A 57 17.06 11.87 8.31
C SER A 57 17.02 13.09 7.41
N VAL A 58 17.41 12.93 6.15
CA VAL A 58 17.04 13.90 5.13
C VAL A 58 15.53 14.04 5.31
N ARG A 59 15.09 15.12 5.98
CA ARG A 59 13.66 15.41 6.14
C ARG A 59 13.12 15.29 4.74
N SER A 60 12.24 14.32 4.49
CA SER A 60 11.61 14.24 3.18
C SER A 60 10.95 15.59 2.98
N SER A 61 11.36 16.30 1.93
CA SER A 61 10.86 17.63 1.58
C SER A 61 9.36 17.65 1.28
N TYR A 62 8.72 16.47 1.29
CA TYR A 62 7.32 16.27 0.95
C TYR A 62 6.42 17.34 1.56
N GLN A 63 5.94 18.21 0.70
CA GLN A 63 5.01 19.26 1.07
C GLN A 63 3.60 18.68 1.04
N TYR A 64 2.95 18.67 2.21
CA TYR A 64 1.58 18.23 2.35
C TYR A 64 0.62 19.27 1.78
N GLU A 65 -0.18 18.84 0.82
CA GLU A 65 -1.24 19.64 0.22
C GLU A 65 -2.61 19.29 0.81
N LYS A 66 -3.58 20.16 0.57
CA LYS A 66 -4.97 19.91 0.98
C LYS A 66 -5.56 18.81 0.10
N VAL A 67 -5.71 17.62 0.67
CA VAL A 67 -6.39 16.50 0.01
C VAL A 67 -7.91 16.64 0.17
N PRO A 68 -8.72 16.52 -0.89
CA PRO A 68 -10.17 16.69 -0.81
C PRO A 68 -10.90 15.80 0.21
N LEU A 69 -10.35 14.63 0.58
CA LEU A 69 -10.93 13.74 1.60
C LEU A 69 -10.72 14.22 3.04
N LEU A 70 -9.82 15.18 3.29
CA LEU A 70 -9.55 15.71 4.63
C LEU A 70 -10.51 16.83 5.02
N LYS A 71 -11.80 16.67 4.71
CA LYS A 71 -12.86 17.58 5.15
C LYS A 71 -13.30 17.25 6.58
N GLU A 72 -14.03 18.17 7.20
CA GLU A 72 -14.59 18.01 8.55
C GLU A 72 -15.68 16.94 8.62
N GLN A 73 -16.33 16.62 7.50
CA GLN A 73 -17.38 15.60 7.48
C GLN A 73 -16.81 14.20 7.76
N ASN A 74 -17.59 13.38 8.47
CA ASN A 74 -17.29 11.99 8.77
C ASN A 74 -18.02 11.00 7.82
N MET A 75 -18.77 11.54 6.86
CA MET A 75 -19.53 10.79 5.87
C MET A 75 -19.29 11.38 4.49
N ILE A 76 -19.24 10.51 3.47
CA ILE A 76 -19.18 10.88 2.07
C ILE A 76 -20.42 10.28 1.40
N HIS A 77 -21.28 11.13 0.84
CA HIS A 77 -22.41 10.69 0.04
C HIS A 77 -21.97 10.57 -1.42
N THR A 78 -21.94 9.33 -1.92
CA THR A 78 -21.72 9.02 -3.34
C THR A 78 -23.07 8.96 -4.04
N SER A 79 -23.05 8.79 -5.36
CA SER A 79 -24.28 8.68 -6.15
C SER A 79 -25.12 7.44 -5.84
N ASP A 80 -24.56 6.46 -5.13
CA ASP A 80 -25.18 5.16 -4.88
C ASP A 80 -25.06 4.64 -3.44
N GLN A 81 -24.23 5.24 -2.59
CA GLN A 81 -24.04 4.79 -1.21
C GLN A 81 -23.57 5.94 -0.29
N THR A 82 -23.64 5.71 1.01
CA THR A 82 -23.00 6.57 2.01
C THR A 82 -21.82 5.85 2.64
N VAL A 83 -20.63 6.43 2.49
CA VAL A 83 -19.36 5.92 3.01
C VAL A 83 -19.06 6.58 4.35
N TYR A 84 -18.62 5.81 5.33
CA TYR A 84 -18.32 6.31 6.68
C TYR A 84 -16.82 6.37 6.90
N ILE A 85 -16.30 7.55 7.25
CA ILE A 85 -14.90 7.71 7.63
C ILE A 85 -14.75 7.33 9.10
N ARG A 86 -13.87 6.37 9.39
CA ARG A 86 -13.66 5.85 10.75
C ARG A 86 -12.44 6.43 11.43
N SER A 87 -11.38 6.68 10.67
CA SER A 87 -10.15 7.28 11.18
C SER A 87 -9.43 8.04 10.08
N LYS A 88 -8.68 9.08 10.49
CA LYS A 88 -7.85 9.91 9.61
C LYS A 88 -6.52 10.16 10.31
N ILE A 89 -5.41 9.79 9.68
CA ILE A 89 -4.11 10.40 9.91
C ILE A 89 -3.97 11.49 8.85
N VAL A 90 -3.67 12.71 9.27
CA VAL A 90 -3.57 13.88 8.37
C VAL A 90 -2.17 13.97 7.75
N LYS A 91 -1.13 13.58 8.47
CA LYS A 91 0.27 13.58 8.01
C LYS A 91 0.99 12.33 8.54
N PRO A 92 1.23 11.31 7.71
CA PRO A 92 0.78 11.16 6.32
C PRO A 92 -0.74 11.09 6.18
N VAL A 93 -1.25 11.30 4.97
CA VAL A 93 -2.68 11.15 4.68
C VAL A 93 -3.02 9.66 4.60
N ILE A 94 -3.68 9.13 5.63
CA ILE A 94 -4.21 7.76 5.68
C ILE A 94 -5.63 7.81 6.25
N ILE A 95 -6.60 7.27 5.54
CA ILE A 95 -8.02 7.35 5.89
C ILE A 95 -8.63 5.95 5.83
N GLN A 96 -9.20 5.50 6.94
CA GLN A 96 -9.96 4.26 6.99
C GLN A 96 -11.45 4.55 6.78
N MET A 97 -12.08 3.79 5.90
CA MET A 97 -13.49 3.94 5.53
C MET A 97 -14.23 2.62 5.65
N GLU A 98 -15.52 2.70 5.93
CA GLU A 98 -16.45 1.59 5.89
C GLU A 98 -17.58 1.85 4.90
N ASN A 99 -18.25 0.78 4.49
CA ASN A 99 -19.37 0.83 3.54
C ASN A 99 -18.94 1.41 2.19
N VAL A 100 -17.72 1.06 1.74
CA VAL A 100 -17.16 1.46 0.45
C VAL A 100 -17.58 0.50 -0.65
N LEU A 101 -17.69 -0.79 -0.33
CA LEU A 101 -18.29 -1.81 -1.18
C LEU A 101 -19.46 -2.45 -0.42
N THR A 102 -20.47 -2.91 -1.16
CA THR A 102 -21.48 -3.83 -0.58
C THR A 102 -20.92 -5.24 -0.45
N ASP A 103 -21.59 -6.08 0.33
CA ASP A 103 -21.16 -7.47 0.49
C ASP A 103 -21.25 -8.25 -0.83
N GLU A 104 -22.27 -7.96 -1.63
CA GLU A 104 -22.49 -8.56 -2.95
C GLU A 104 -21.41 -8.14 -3.95
N GLU A 105 -21.01 -6.86 -3.95
CA GLU A 105 -19.90 -6.38 -4.78
C GLU A 105 -18.59 -7.07 -4.41
N CYS A 106 -18.34 -7.26 -3.12
CA CYS A 106 -17.17 -8.01 -2.66
C CYS A 106 -17.18 -9.46 -3.16
N ASP A 107 -18.32 -10.15 -3.06
CA ASP A 107 -18.45 -11.56 -3.46
C ASP A 107 -18.30 -11.73 -4.98
N LEU A 108 -18.92 -10.85 -5.79
CA LEU A 108 -18.76 -10.85 -7.24
C LEU A 108 -17.32 -10.62 -7.68
N LEU A 109 -16.61 -9.69 -7.03
CA LEU A 109 -15.19 -9.45 -7.31
C LEU A 109 -14.33 -10.67 -7.01
N ILE A 110 -14.62 -11.40 -5.92
CA ILE A 110 -13.91 -12.63 -5.55
C ILE A 110 -14.19 -13.74 -6.57
N GLU A 111 -15.46 -13.93 -6.93
CA GLU A 111 -15.90 -14.95 -7.90
C GLU A 111 -15.22 -14.75 -9.26
N TRP A 112 -15.39 -13.57 -9.87
CA TRP A 112 -14.82 -13.27 -11.19
C TRP A 112 -13.29 -13.28 -11.18
N ALA A 113 -12.66 -12.88 -10.07
CA ALA A 113 -11.21 -12.93 -9.96
C ALA A 113 -10.70 -14.35 -9.81
N GLY A 114 -11.39 -15.20 -9.04
CA GLY A 114 -10.98 -16.57 -8.73
C GLY A 114 -10.65 -17.41 -9.96
N GLU A 115 -11.41 -17.24 -11.04
CA GLU A 115 -11.20 -17.96 -12.31
C GLU A 115 -10.01 -17.43 -13.12
N ARG A 116 -9.56 -16.20 -12.85
CA ARG A 116 -8.55 -15.45 -13.63
C ARG A 116 -7.22 -15.28 -12.91
N LEU A 117 -7.12 -15.70 -11.63
CA LEU A 117 -5.94 -15.50 -10.79
C LEU A 117 -4.68 -16.18 -11.35
N GLN A 118 -3.63 -15.38 -11.56
CA GLN A 118 -2.28 -15.86 -11.89
C GLN A 118 -1.31 -15.51 -10.76
N PRO A 119 -0.19 -16.23 -10.58
CA PRO A 119 0.85 -15.83 -9.63
C PRO A 119 1.29 -14.38 -9.87
N SER A 120 1.40 -13.56 -8.81
CA SER A 120 1.79 -12.15 -8.97
C SER A 120 3.25 -12.02 -9.39
N THR A 121 3.51 -11.21 -10.41
CA THR A 121 4.86 -10.80 -10.81
C THR A 121 5.22 -9.44 -10.19
N VAL A 122 6.51 -9.20 -9.99
CA VAL A 122 7.06 -7.84 -9.78
C VAL A 122 7.95 -7.47 -10.94
N ILE A 123 7.98 -6.18 -11.25
CA ILE A 123 8.92 -5.63 -12.23
C ILE A 123 10.27 -5.45 -11.51
N ASP A 124 11.24 -6.26 -11.89
CA ASP A 124 12.61 -6.18 -11.39
C ASP A 124 13.17 -4.76 -11.56
N ALA A 125 13.76 -4.22 -10.49
CA ALA A 125 14.22 -2.83 -10.45
C ALA A 125 15.36 -2.55 -11.43
N ASN A 126 16.19 -3.55 -11.72
CA ASN A 126 17.43 -3.41 -12.49
C ASN A 126 17.24 -3.80 -13.96
N SER A 127 16.45 -4.84 -14.22
CA SER A 127 16.26 -5.43 -15.56
C SER A 127 14.94 -5.03 -16.21
N GLY A 128 13.96 -4.51 -15.46
CA GLY A 128 12.64 -4.17 -15.98
C GLY A 128 11.78 -5.39 -16.37
N ALA A 129 12.27 -6.62 -16.18
CA ALA A 129 11.55 -7.84 -16.47
C ALA A 129 10.53 -8.18 -15.36
N GLU A 130 9.41 -8.77 -15.75
CA GLU A 130 8.49 -9.39 -14.81
C GLU A 130 9.10 -10.68 -14.25
N LYS A 131 9.22 -10.77 -12.93
CA LYS A 131 9.66 -11.98 -12.23
C LYS A 131 8.71 -12.34 -11.11
N ALA A 132 8.60 -13.63 -10.80
CA ALA A 132 8.03 -14.08 -9.53
C ALA A 132 8.82 -13.41 -8.39
N ALA A 133 8.13 -12.70 -7.51
CA ALA A 133 8.76 -11.84 -6.53
C ALA A 133 9.10 -12.60 -5.25
N ALA A 134 10.36 -12.59 -4.82
CA ALA A 134 10.77 -13.14 -3.52
C ALA A 134 10.15 -12.45 -2.28
N GLY A 135 9.24 -11.48 -2.48
CA GLY A 135 8.56 -10.73 -1.41
C GLY A 135 7.07 -10.45 -1.66
N ARG A 136 6.48 -10.99 -2.73
CA ARG A 136 5.04 -10.97 -3.01
C ARG A 136 4.62 -12.36 -3.44
N THR A 137 3.92 -13.05 -2.56
CA THR A 137 3.57 -14.46 -2.74
C THR A 137 2.10 -14.67 -3.13
N SER A 138 1.33 -13.58 -3.31
CA SER A 138 -0.07 -13.64 -3.69
C SER A 138 -0.31 -13.99 -5.16
N LYS A 139 -1.52 -14.43 -5.47
CA LYS A 139 -2.04 -14.45 -6.84
C LYS A 139 -2.83 -13.18 -7.12
N GLY A 140 -2.85 -12.71 -8.36
CA GLY A 140 -3.62 -11.54 -8.76
C GLY A 140 -4.11 -11.54 -10.19
N MET A 141 -5.00 -10.59 -10.48
CA MET A 141 -5.53 -10.29 -11.81
C MET A 141 -5.97 -8.82 -11.87
N TYR A 142 -6.10 -8.26 -13.08
CA TYR A 142 -6.60 -6.89 -13.30
C TYR A 142 -7.90 -6.89 -14.09
N PHE A 143 -8.92 -6.19 -13.59
CA PHE A 143 -10.09 -5.85 -14.38
C PHE A 143 -9.71 -4.72 -15.33
N ASN A 144 -10.22 -4.77 -16.56
CA ASN A 144 -10.16 -3.61 -17.45
C ASN A 144 -10.99 -2.45 -16.87
N LEU A 145 -10.63 -1.23 -17.24
CA LEU A 145 -11.42 -0.06 -16.86
C LEU A 145 -12.84 -0.22 -17.39
N ARG A 146 -13.86 0.00 -16.53
CA ARG A 146 -15.28 -0.14 -16.90
C ARG A 146 -15.64 -1.50 -17.52
N GLU A 147 -14.94 -2.58 -17.16
CA GLU A 147 -15.12 -3.91 -17.78
C GLU A 147 -16.58 -4.39 -17.77
N ASN A 148 -17.32 -4.08 -16.71
CA ASN A 148 -18.76 -4.32 -16.62
C ASN A 148 -19.44 -3.25 -15.76
N GLN A 149 -20.77 -3.34 -15.59
CA GLN A 149 -21.55 -2.35 -14.85
C GLN A 149 -21.19 -2.27 -13.36
N VAL A 150 -20.82 -3.38 -12.72
CA VAL A 150 -20.40 -3.42 -11.30
C VAL A 150 -19.04 -2.74 -11.15
N ILE A 151 -18.07 -3.10 -11.99
CA ILE A 151 -16.74 -2.44 -12.01
C ILE A 151 -16.89 -0.94 -12.28
N SER A 152 -17.70 -0.56 -13.26
CA SER A 152 -17.95 0.86 -13.60
C SER A 152 -18.53 1.64 -12.44
N ARG A 153 -19.45 1.02 -11.67
CA ARG A 153 -20.08 1.63 -10.50
C ARG A 153 -19.07 1.82 -9.36
N ILE A 154 -18.30 0.79 -9.05
CA ILE A 154 -17.24 0.86 -8.02
C ILE A 154 -16.20 1.93 -8.39
N GLU A 155 -15.76 1.98 -9.65
CA GLU A 155 -14.80 2.98 -10.12
C GLU A 155 -15.36 4.40 -10.03
N LYS A 156 -16.63 4.61 -10.39
CA LYS A 156 -17.31 5.89 -10.21
C LYS A 156 -17.40 6.28 -8.74
N ARG A 157 -17.73 5.34 -7.85
CA ARG A 157 -17.80 5.57 -6.41
C ARG A 157 -16.43 5.98 -5.85
N ILE A 158 -15.35 5.29 -6.25
CA ILE A 158 -13.98 5.66 -5.87
C ILE A 158 -13.63 7.06 -6.38
N ALA A 159 -14.04 7.41 -7.60
CA ALA A 159 -13.83 8.77 -8.14
C ALA A 159 -14.57 9.84 -7.32
N GLU A 160 -15.82 9.59 -6.94
CA GLU A 160 -16.63 10.48 -6.08
C GLU A 160 -16.01 10.63 -4.68
N ILE A 161 -15.51 9.53 -4.09
CA ILE A 161 -14.82 9.53 -2.80
C ILE A 161 -13.52 10.34 -2.88
N THR A 162 -12.71 10.08 -3.90
CA THR A 162 -11.32 10.57 -3.95
C THR A 162 -11.17 11.91 -4.65
N SER A 163 -12.20 12.35 -5.38
CA SER A 163 -12.17 13.49 -6.30
C SER A 163 -11.15 13.34 -7.44
N TYR A 164 -10.65 12.13 -7.70
CA TYR A 164 -9.86 11.82 -8.89
C TYR A 164 -10.76 11.22 -9.96
N PRO A 165 -10.67 11.66 -11.23
CA PRO A 165 -11.39 11.04 -12.33
C PRO A 165 -11.10 9.55 -12.46
N VAL A 166 -12.07 8.79 -12.99
CA VAL A 166 -11.92 7.34 -13.22
C VAL A 166 -10.70 7.05 -14.11
N GLU A 167 -10.43 7.92 -15.07
CA GLU A 167 -9.35 7.85 -16.04
C GLU A 167 -7.95 7.99 -15.43
N ASN A 168 -7.83 8.56 -14.21
CA ASN A 168 -6.59 8.56 -13.44
C ASN A 168 -6.31 7.19 -12.82
N GLY A 169 -7.33 6.35 -12.68
CA GLY A 169 -7.23 5.06 -12.02
C GLY A 169 -6.75 3.94 -12.94
N GLU A 170 -5.73 3.21 -12.52
CA GLU A 170 -5.40 1.91 -13.12
C GLU A 170 -6.57 0.92 -12.96
N GLY A 171 -6.63 -0.14 -13.76
CA GLY A 171 -7.63 -1.19 -13.58
C GLY A 171 -7.60 -1.79 -12.16
N LEU A 172 -8.76 -2.19 -11.64
CA LEU A 172 -8.84 -2.78 -10.29
C LEU A 172 -8.02 -4.07 -10.24
N GLN A 173 -6.99 -4.11 -9.39
CA GLN A 173 -6.20 -5.31 -9.17
C GLN A 173 -6.78 -6.11 -8.01
N VAL A 174 -7.27 -7.33 -8.26
CA VAL A 174 -7.67 -8.25 -7.19
C VAL A 174 -6.50 -9.15 -6.81
N LEU A 175 -6.32 -9.37 -5.52
CA LEU A 175 -5.26 -10.21 -4.94
C LEU A 175 -5.82 -11.17 -3.92
N LYS A 176 -5.33 -12.42 -3.95
CA LYS A 176 -5.59 -13.46 -2.97
C LYS A 176 -4.32 -13.81 -2.21
N TYR A 177 -4.41 -13.85 -0.88
CA TYR A 177 -3.38 -14.35 0.02
C TYR A 177 -3.91 -15.56 0.80
N LYS A 178 -3.18 -16.67 0.74
CA LYS A 178 -3.37 -17.85 1.58
C LYS A 178 -2.60 -17.73 2.90
N VAL A 179 -2.84 -18.67 3.81
CA VAL A 179 -2.06 -18.81 5.06
C VAL A 179 -0.55 -18.81 4.74
N GLY A 180 0.19 -17.96 5.46
CA GLY A 180 1.62 -17.75 5.29
C GLY A 180 2.01 -16.76 4.18
N GLU A 181 1.12 -16.44 3.25
CA GLU A 181 1.40 -15.48 2.18
C GLU A 181 1.32 -14.03 2.68
N GLU A 182 2.20 -13.19 2.16
CA GLU A 182 2.38 -11.80 2.60
C GLU A 182 2.78 -10.88 1.45
N TYR A 183 2.84 -9.58 1.73
CA TYR A 183 3.52 -8.62 0.89
C TYR A 183 4.44 -7.75 1.75
N LYS A 184 5.74 -7.91 1.54
CA LYS A 184 6.79 -7.17 2.24
C LYS A 184 6.63 -5.66 2.09
N ALA A 185 7.21 -4.92 3.03
CA ALA A 185 7.14 -3.47 3.06
C ALA A 185 7.61 -2.84 1.75
N HIS A 186 6.77 -1.99 1.16
CA HIS A 186 7.01 -1.36 -0.13
C HIS A 186 6.31 0.00 -0.23
N PHE A 187 6.56 0.67 -1.35
CA PHE A 187 5.87 1.87 -1.77
C PHE A 187 5.08 1.57 -3.04
N ASP A 188 3.93 2.23 -3.20
CA ASP A 188 3.13 2.08 -4.41
C ASP A 188 3.55 3.01 -5.54
N PHE A 189 4.20 4.13 -5.22
CA PHE A 189 4.78 5.02 -6.21
C PHE A 189 5.95 4.36 -6.96
N PHE A 190 6.16 4.77 -8.21
CA PHE A 190 7.29 4.29 -8.99
C PHE A 190 8.59 4.97 -8.55
N PRO A 191 9.74 4.27 -8.65
CA PRO A 191 11.03 4.93 -8.72
C PRO A 191 11.03 5.98 -9.84
N GLU A 192 11.71 7.11 -9.63
CA GLU A 192 11.72 8.26 -10.56
C GLU A 192 11.98 7.86 -12.02
N LYS A 193 12.98 7.00 -12.25
CA LYS A 193 13.35 6.50 -13.59
C LYS A 193 12.29 5.62 -14.27
N LYS A 194 11.30 5.14 -13.53
CA LYS A 194 10.20 4.29 -14.02
C LYS A 194 8.89 5.07 -14.18
N VAL A 195 8.85 6.37 -13.88
CA VAL A 195 7.66 7.20 -14.08
C VAL A 195 7.44 7.41 -15.57
N ASN A 196 6.33 6.89 -16.08
CA ASN A 196 5.93 7.09 -17.48
C ASN A 196 4.90 8.22 -17.59
N GLN A 197 5.34 9.38 -18.06
CA GLN A 197 4.49 10.57 -18.22
C GLN A 197 3.39 10.40 -19.29
N THR A 198 3.57 9.51 -20.27
CA THR A 198 2.54 9.22 -21.29
C THR A 198 1.46 8.26 -20.78
N LYS A 199 1.68 7.60 -19.63
CA LYS A 199 0.72 6.70 -18.98
C LYS A 199 0.26 7.25 -17.62
N GLY A 200 -0.17 8.50 -17.60
CA GLY A 200 -0.69 9.17 -16.41
C GLY A 200 0.36 9.66 -15.39
N GLY A 201 1.66 9.44 -15.63
CA GLY A 201 2.72 9.90 -14.75
C GLY A 201 2.85 9.06 -13.47
N GLN A 202 3.16 9.71 -12.35
CA GLN A 202 3.40 9.05 -11.06
C GLN A 202 2.08 8.56 -10.43
N ARG A 203 2.12 7.49 -9.64
CA ARG A 203 1.02 7.14 -8.72
C ARG A 203 1.04 8.09 -7.53
N VAL A 204 -0.11 8.66 -7.19
CA VAL A 204 -0.24 9.68 -6.15
C VAL A 204 -1.06 9.21 -4.96
N ALA A 205 -1.87 8.16 -5.14
CA ALA A 205 -2.69 7.60 -4.08
C ALA A 205 -3.08 6.16 -4.36
N THR A 206 -3.51 5.47 -3.31
CA THR A 206 -4.02 4.10 -3.37
C THR A 206 -5.32 4.00 -2.60
N MET A 207 -6.30 3.31 -3.18
CA MET A 207 -7.46 2.78 -2.48
C MET A 207 -7.30 1.26 -2.37
N LEU A 208 -7.12 0.75 -1.15
CA LEU A 208 -7.07 -0.69 -0.87
C LEU A 208 -8.41 -1.11 -0.24
N LEU A 209 -9.15 -1.95 -0.96
CA LEU A 209 -10.48 -2.44 -0.62
C LEU A 209 -10.37 -3.85 -0.05
N TYR A 210 -11.00 -4.12 1.08
CA TYR A 210 -11.03 -5.46 1.69
C TYR A 210 -12.29 -6.19 1.25
N LEU A 211 -12.11 -7.32 0.55
CA LEU A 211 -13.22 -8.07 -0.06
C LEU A 211 -13.78 -9.16 0.87
N ASN A 212 -13.08 -9.49 1.94
CA ASN A 212 -13.56 -10.41 2.96
C ASN A 212 -12.99 -10.07 4.35
N ASN A 213 -13.59 -10.64 5.39
CA ASN A 213 -13.00 -10.66 6.73
C ASN A 213 -11.90 -11.72 6.78
N VAL A 214 -10.82 -11.43 7.50
CA VAL A 214 -9.71 -12.37 7.72
C VAL A 214 -9.74 -12.81 9.17
N GLU A 215 -9.70 -14.11 9.42
CA GLU A 215 -9.82 -14.68 10.77
C GLU A 215 -8.65 -14.30 11.67
N SER A 216 -7.41 -14.38 11.15
CA SER A 216 -6.21 -13.92 11.87
C SER A 216 -5.08 -13.59 10.91
N GLY A 217 -4.32 -12.55 11.20
CA GLY A 217 -3.25 -12.06 10.32
C GLY A 217 -3.80 -11.25 9.13
N GLY A 218 -2.94 -11.01 8.13
CA GLY A 218 -3.34 -10.30 6.92
C GLY A 218 -3.57 -8.79 7.09
N GLU A 219 -3.21 -8.19 8.22
CA GLU A 219 -3.32 -6.76 8.45
C GLU A 219 -2.44 -5.95 7.49
N THR A 220 -2.90 -4.75 7.15
CA THR A 220 -2.11 -3.76 6.43
C THR A 220 -1.42 -2.86 7.45
N ILE A 221 -0.09 -2.89 7.47
CA ILE A 221 0.73 -2.16 8.45
C ILE A 221 1.37 -0.95 7.78
N PHE A 222 1.25 0.23 8.40
CA PHE A 222 1.99 1.44 8.09
C PHE A 222 2.97 1.69 9.23
N PRO A 223 4.18 1.13 9.18
CA PRO A 223 5.02 1.06 10.37
C PRO A 223 5.61 2.43 10.76
N LYS A 224 5.66 3.38 9.82
CA LYS A 224 6.11 4.76 10.10
C LYS A 224 5.10 5.60 10.90
N THR A 225 3.85 5.16 10.96
CA THR A 225 2.80 5.79 11.79
C THR A 225 2.34 4.89 12.93
N ASN A 226 2.95 3.70 13.06
CA ASN A 226 2.50 2.64 13.96
C ASN A 226 1.00 2.29 13.78
N LEU A 227 0.48 2.43 12.55
CA LEU A 227 -0.91 2.11 12.24
C LEU A 227 -1.01 0.68 11.72
N THR A 228 -1.94 -0.07 12.28
CA THR A 228 -2.36 -1.40 11.83
C THR A 228 -3.81 -1.33 11.40
N VAL A 229 -4.10 -1.71 10.15
CA VAL A 229 -5.46 -1.78 9.62
C VAL A 229 -5.87 -3.25 9.49
N VAL A 230 -6.88 -3.63 10.27
CA VAL A 230 -7.47 -4.97 10.24
C VAL A 230 -8.42 -5.09 9.04
N PRO A 231 -8.33 -6.17 8.23
CA PRO A 231 -9.24 -6.39 7.12
C PRO A 231 -10.69 -6.58 7.59
N LYS A 232 -11.59 -5.78 7.04
CA LYS A 232 -13.04 -5.93 7.24
C LYS A 232 -13.75 -5.87 5.89
N LYS A 233 -14.58 -6.85 5.57
CA LYS A 233 -15.33 -6.91 4.31
C LYS A 233 -16.06 -5.59 4.05
N GLY A 234 -15.99 -5.08 2.82
CA GLY A 234 -16.62 -3.84 2.40
C GLY A 234 -15.93 -2.55 2.89
N SER A 235 -14.88 -2.65 3.71
CA SER A 235 -14.09 -1.51 4.17
C SER A 235 -12.92 -1.20 3.24
N ALA A 236 -12.31 -0.03 3.42
CA ALA A 236 -11.15 0.37 2.66
C ALA A 236 -10.15 1.16 3.52
N VAL A 237 -8.90 1.17 3.08
CA VAL A 237 -7.91 2.18 3.49
C VAL A 237 -7.46 2.95 2.25
N PHE A 238 -7.61 4.28 2.32
CA PHE A 238 -7.07 5.21 1.34
C PHE A 238 -5.82 5.86 1.91
N PHE A 239 -4.78 5.97 1.11
CA PHE A 239 -3.59 6.72 1.48
C PHE A 239 -3.04 7.49 0.28
N HIS A 240 -2.62 8.73 0.54
CA HIS A 240 -2.16 9.68 -0.48
C HIS A 240 -0.72 10.07 -0.20
N TYR A 241 0.08 10.09 -1.26
CA TYR A 241 1.54 10.13 -1.16
C TYR A 241 2.21 10.81 -2.35
N GLY A 242 1.48 11.54 -3.19
CA GLY A 242 2.08 12.31 -4.29
C GLY A 242 1.48 13.71 -4.37
N ASN A 243 2.30 14.74 -4.42
CA ASN A 243 1.85 16.14 -4.44
C ASN A 243 1.97 16.78 -5.84
N SER A 244 1.51 18.02 -5.99
CA SER A 244 1.58 18.76 -7.26
C SER A 244 3.01 19.09 -7.70
N LEU A 245 3.97 19.07 -6.76
CA LEU A 245 5.40 19.28 -7.01
C LEU A 245 6.10 18.02 -7.57
N GLY A 246 5.38 16.91 -7.71
CA GLY A 246 5.96 15.63 -8.15
C GLY A 246 6.77 14.91 -7.07
N GLU A 247 6.69 15.36 -5.82
CA GLU A 247 7.30 14.68 -4.68
C GLU A 247 6.44 13.51 -4.22
N VAL A 248 7.07 12.56 -3.51
CA VAL A 248 6.37 11.40 -2.93
C VAL A 248 6.60 11.26 -1.43
N ASP A 249 5.54 10.93 -0.70
CA ASP A 249 5.57 10.80 0.75
C ASP A 249 6.09 9.41 1.15
N ARG A 250 7.31 9.37 1.70
CA ARG A 250 7.91 8.13 2.19
C ARG A 250 7.28 7.65 3.49
N MET A 251 6.39 8.40 4.13
CA MET A 251 5.61 7.94 5.29
C MET A 251 4.51 6.94 4.89
N SER A 252 4.18 6.83 3.60
CA SER A 252 3.22 5.85 3.03
C SER A 252 3.76 4.41 2.93
N LEU A 253 4.95 4.14 3.47
CA LEU A 253 5.51 2.79 3.49
C LEU A 253 4.52 1.84 4.16
N HIS A 254 4.19 0.75 3.51
CA HIS A 254 3.23 -0.21 4.03
C HIS A 254 3.52 -1.65 3.62
N SER A 255 2.92 -2.60 4.32
CA SER A 255 3.03 -4.04 4.06
C SER A 255 1.71 -4.75 4.38
N SER A 256 1.51 -5.93 3.79
CA SER A 256 0.49 -6.89 4.26
C SER A 256 1.21 -8.00 5.03
N ILE A 257 0.93 -8.17 6.32
CA ILE A 257 1.57 -9.23 7.10
C ILE A 257 1.00 -10.61 6.73
N PRO A 258 1.67 -11.72 7.09
CA PRO A 258 1.19 -13.06 6.77
C PRO A 258 -0.22 -13.31 7.29
N VAL A 259 -1.06 -13.93 6.44
CA VAL A 259 -2.33 -14.52 6.90
C VAL A 259 -2.00 -15.70 7.81
N LYS A 260 -2.62 -15.75 8.99
CA LYS A 260 -2.43 -16.84 9.97
C LYS A 260 -3.57 -17.84 9.95
N ALA A 261 -4.80 -17.39 9.71
CA ALA A 261 -5.99 -18.23 9.56
C ALA A 261 -6.96 -17.62 8.54
N GLY A 262 -7.69 -18.48 7.83
CA GLY A 262 -8.56 -18.11 6.71
C GLY A 262 -7.79 -17.74 5.44
N GLU A 263 -8.31 -16.77 4.69
CA GLU A 263 -7.69 -16.20 3.49
C GLU A 263 -7.99 -14.71 3.40
N LYS A 264 -7.16 -13.95 2.66
CA LYS A 264 -7.37 -12.52 2.43
C LYS A 264 -7.57 -12.24 0.96
N TRP A 265 -8.64 -11.53 0.66
CA TRP A 265 -8.94 -10.96 -0.65
C TRP A 265 -8.98 -9.45 -0.57
N VAL A 266 -8.28 -8.79 -1.48
CA VAL A 266 -8.27 -7.34 -1.61
C VAL A 266 -8.38 -6.92 -3.06
N ALA A 267 -9.01 -5.77 -3.30
CA ALA A 267 -8.93 -5.06 -4.57
C ALA A 267 -8.14 -3.76 -4.37
N THR A 268 -7.21 -3.45 -5.27
CA THR A 268 -6.37 -2.26 -5.22
C THR A 268 -6.67 -1.38 -6.43
N LYS A 269 -6.98 -0.10 -6.18
CA LYS A 269 -7.05 0.94 -7.20
C LYS A 269 -5.87 1.89 -6.98
N TRP A 270 -4.91 1.87 -7.90
CA TRP A 270 -3.85 2.87 -7.95
C TRP A 270 -4.30 4.08 -8.76
N ILE A 271 -4.05 5.28 -8.24
CA ILE A 271 -4.46 6.54 -8.84
C ILE A 271 -3.21 7.27 -9.33
N ARG A 272 -3.22 7.67 -10.60
CA ARG A 272 -2.17 8.42 -11.28
C ARG A 272 -2.40 9.93 -11.18
N GLN A 273 -1.31 10.69 -11.32
CA GLN A 273 -1.34 12.15 -11.32
C GLN A 273 -2.20 12.71 -12.48
N LYS A 274 -2.18 12.04 -13.63
CA LYS A 274 -2.92 12.42 -14.84
C LYS A 274 -3.69 11.23 -15.40
N ASN A 275 -4.60 11.50 -16.34
CA ASN A 275 -5.34 10.47 -17.06
C ASN A 275 -4.37 9.49 -17.73
N ILE A 276 -4.64 8.20 -17.56
CA ILE A 276 -3.92 7.09 -18.21
C ILE A 276 -4.46 6.89 -19.63
N TYR A 277 -5.77 7.00 -19.76
CA TYR A 277 -6.51 6.75 -20.98
C TYR A 277 -6.82 8.10 -21.63
N GLN A 278 -6.40 8.27 -22.88
CA GLN A 278 -6.89 9.34 -23.73
C GLN A 278 -8.28 8.90 -24.21
N LEU A 279 -9.31 9.63 -23.80
CA LEU A 279 -10.66 9.50 -24.36
C LEU A 279 -10.75 10.33 -25.64
#